data_AF-A0A967IAV2-F1
#
_entry.id   AF-A0A967IAV2-F1
#
_cell.length_a   1.000
_cell.length_b   1.000
_cell.length_c   1.000
_cell.angle_alpha   90.00
_cell.angle_beta   90.00
_cell.angle_gamma   90.00
#
_symmetry.space_group_name_H-M   'P 1'
#
loop_
_entity.id
_entity.type
_entity.pdbx_description
1 polymer ?
#
loop_
_entity_poly.entity_id
_entity_poly.type
_entity_poly.pdbx_seq_one_letter_code
_entity_poly.pdbx_strand_id
1 'polypeptide(L)'
;MSRLPAAALGLALCLLLPPAASAEWGPWEAPVKPARDDPKQLSVLRYGVRFFQKYISPVDGPRCPMAPTCSAYALQALDKHGPVIGTMMTVDRLFHESDPREHRHPVNSGGRIRFYDPLENNDFWFDAEHR
;
A
#
# COMPACT_ATOMS: atom_id res chain seq x y z
N MET A 1 9.18 -50.30 19.74
CA MET A 1 9.47 -49.59 18.47
C MET A 1 8.18 -48.97 17.96
N SER A 2 7.81 -47.80 18.50
CA SER A 2 6.56 -47.09 18.17
C SER A 2 6.74 -46.23 16.93
N ARG A 3 6.01 -46.56 15.86
CA ARG A 3 5.99 -45.79 14.61
C ARG A 3 5.22 -44.50 14.83
N LEU A 4 5.87 -43.35 14.67
CA LEU A 4 5.21 -42.04 14.61
C LEU A 4 4.34 -41.98 13.34
N PRO A 5 3.08 -41.50 13.40
CA PRO A 5 2.25 -41.37 12.22
C PRO A 5 2.76 -40.23 11.33
N ALA A 6 2.91 -40.52 10.04
CA ALA A 6 3.41 -39.62 8.99
C ALA A 6 2.63 -38.29 8.81
N ALA A 7 1.56 -38.08 9.58
CA ALA A 7 0.71 -36.89 9.51
C ALA A 7 1.35 -35.62 10.12
N ALA A 8 2.36 -35.75 10.98
CA ALA A 8 2.96 -34.59 11.65
C ALA A 8 3.97 -33.80 10.80
N LEU A 9 4.46 -34.37 9.69
CA LEU A 9 5.47 -33.74 8.82
C LEU A 9 4.87 -32.92 7.67
N GLY A 10 3.59 -33.12 7.34
CA GLY A 10 2.92 -32.40 6.25
C GLY A 10 2.56 -30.95 6.58
N LEU A 11 2.31 -30.62 7.85
CA LEU A 11 1.87 -29.28 8.25
C LEU A 11 3.01 -28.25 8.30
N ALA A 12 4.24 -28.68 8.51
CA ALA A 12 5.39 -27.78 8.65
C ALA A 12 5.92 -27.25 7.30
N LEU A 13 5.62 -27.92 6.19
CA LEU A 13 6.15 -27.54 4.87
C LEU A 13 5.33 -26.43 4.18
N CYS A 14 4.09 -26.20 4.60
CA CYS A 14 3.25 -25.13 4.07
C CYS A 14 3.63 -23.72 4.56
N LEU A 15 4.47 -23.61 5.60
CA LEU A 15 4.94 -22.31 6.11
C LEU A 15 6.27 -21.84 5.50
N LEU A 16 6.93 -22.70 4.71
CA LEU A 16 8.24 -22.43 4.12
C LEU A 16 8.20 -22.16 2.60
N LEU A 17 7.05 -22.34 1.95
CA LEU A 17 6.87 -21.83 0.59
C LEU A 17 6.53 -20.34 0.67
N PRO A 18 7.37 -19.42 0.16
CA PRO A 18 6.85 -18.14 -0.28
C PRO A 18 5.74 -18.43 -1.30
N PRO A 19 4.58 -17.75 -1.24
CA PRO A 19 3.53 -17.98 -2.23
C PRO A 19 4.07 -17.63 -3.62
N ALA A 20 4.50 -18.66 -4.35
CA ALA A 20 4.85 -18.59 -5.75
C ALA A 20 3.55 -18.58 -6.56
N ALA A 21 2.80 -17.47 -6.48
CA ALA A 21 1.73 -17.04 -7.40
C ALA A 21 0.98 -15.84 -6.80
N SER A 22 1.59 -14.66 -6.84
CA SER A 22 0.90 -13.36 -6.80
C SER A 22 1.92 -12.24 -6.95
N ALA A 23 2.73 -12.31 -8.00
CA ALA A 23 3.56 -11.19 -8.39
C ALA A 23 3.47 -11.02 -9.91
N GLU A 24 2.54 -10.17 -10.32
CA GLU A 24 2.85 -9.24 -11.39
C GLU A 24 2.28 -7.84 -11.12
N TRP A 25 1.19 -7.72 -10.34
CA TRP A 25 0.61 -6.43 -9.95
C TRP A 25 -0.58 -6.64 -9.00
N GLY A 26 -0.65 -5.91 -7.89
CA GLY A 26 -1.81 -5.89 -6.99
C GLY A 26 -2.80 -4.76 -7.34
N PRO A 27 -4.11 -4.86 -7.03
CA PRO A 27 -5.13 -3.85 -7.39
C PRO A 27 -5.00 -2.51 -6.63
N TRP A 28 -3.93 -2.35 -5.85
CA TRP A 28 -3.63 -1.21 -4.98
C TRP A 28 -2.41 -0.41 -5.44
N GLU A 29 -1.64 -0.94 -6.39
CA GLU A 29 -0.57 -0.19 -7.02
C GLU A 29 -1.19 0.77 -8.05
N ALA A 30 -0.85 2.06 -7.97
CA ALA A 30 -0.97 2.96 -9.11
C ALA A 30 0.34 2.85 -9.91
N PRO A 31 0.37 3.11 -11.22
CA PRO A 31 1.61 3.23 -11.95
C PRO A 31 2.34 4.48 -11.46
N VAL A 32 3.18 4.33 -10.45
CA VAL A 32 3.98 5.42 -9.88
C VAL A 32 5.41 5.23 -10.35
N LYS A 33 6.07 6.33 -10.75
CA LYS A 33 7.52 6.34 -10.91
C LYS A 33 8.14 5.78 -9.63
N PRO A 34 9.08 4.83 -9.68
CA PRO A 34 9.74 4.39 -8.47
C PRO A 34 10.31 5.64 -7.78
N ALA A 35 9.85 5.89 -6.55
CA ALA A 35 10.49 6.87 -5.69
C ALA A 35 11.97 6.49 -5.62
N ARG A 36 12.86 7.47 -5.77
CA ARG A 36 14.31 7.24 -5.74
C ARG A 36 14.65 6.34 -4.54
N ASP A 37 15.37 5.26 -4.78
CA ASP A 37 15.78 4.29 -3.77
C ASP A 37 16.75 4.94 -2.76
N ASP A 38 16.22 5.71 -1.81
CA ASP A 38 16.97 6.17 -0.64
C ASP A 38 16.80 5.12 0.48
N PRO A 39 17.85 4.39 0.88
CA PRO A 39 17.73 3.15 1.65
C PRO A 39 17.50 3.36 3.16
N LYS A 40 16.76 4.39 3.58
CA LYS A 40 16.59 4.69 5.01
C LYS A 40 15.23 5.32 5.29
N GLN A 41 14.26 4.51 5.72
CA GLN A 41 13.55 4.62 7.02
C GLN A 41 12.68 3.37 7.22
N LEU A 42 13.25 2.33 7.83
CA LEU A 42 12.50 1.13 8.25
C LEU A 42 11.62 1.50 9.48
N SER A 43 10.51 2.21 9.25
CA SER A 43 9.62 2.64 10.33
C SER A 43 8.65 1.51 10.73
N VAL A 44 8.36 1.38 12.02
CA VAL A 44 7.33 0.45 12.55
C VAL A 44 5.99 0.66 11.83
N LEU A 45 5.69 1.91 11.46
CA LEU A 45 4.49 2.27 10.72
C LEU A 45 4.45 1.62 9.33
N ARG A 46 5.57 1.64 8.58
CA ARG A 46 5.67 0.97 7.28
C ARG A 46 5.37 -0.52 7.39
N TYR A 47 5.92 -1.18 8.41
CA TYR A 47 5.63 -2.59 8.68
C TYR A 47 4.14 -2.79 9.01
N GLY A 48 3.55 -1.92 9.82
CA GLY A 48 2.12 -1.92 10.12
C GLY A 48 1.25 -1.79 8.88
N VAL A 49 1.58 -0.88 7.95
CA VAL A 49 0.82 -0.72 6.70
C VAL A 49 0.96 -1.96 5.81
N ARG A 50 2.16 -2.55 5.69
CA ARG A 50 2.36 -3.80 4.94
C ARG A 50 1.63 -4.98 5.58
N PHE A 51 1.60 -5.06 6.91
CA PHE A 51 0.81 -6.05 7.64
C PHE A 51 -0.68 -5.88 7.34
N PHE A 52 -1.19 -4.64 7.40
CA PHE A 52 -2.57 -4.34 7.03
C PHE A 52 -2.88 -4.77 5.59
N GLN A 53 -2.05 -4.41 4.62
CA GLN A 53 -2.23 -4.80 3.22
C GLN A 53 -2.23 -6.32 3.00
N LYS A 54 -1.39 -7.05 3.73
CA LYS A 54 -1.22 -8.50 3.55
C LYS A 54 -2.31 -9.32 4.24
N TYR A 55 -2.77 -8.90 5.41
CA TYR A 55 -3.64 -9.73 6.26
C TYR A 55 -5.06 -9.19 6.39
N ILE A 56 -5.24 -7.86 6.40
CA ILE A 56 -6.56 -7.23 6.65
C ILE A 56 -7.23 -6.86 5.33
N SER A 57 -6.50 -6.19 4.43
CA SER A 57 -7.05 -5.72 3.15
C SER A 57 -7.67 -6.81 2.26
N PRO A 58 -7.17 -8.06 2.20
CA PRO A 58 -7.80 -9.11 1.39
C PRO A 58 -9.18 -9.53 1.93
N VAL A 59 -9.39 -9.41 3.24
CA VAL A 59 -10.65 -9.75 3.90
C VAL A 59 -11.68 -8.62 3.71
N ASP A 60 -11.24 -7.38 3.82
CA ASP A 60 -12.07 -6.18 3.65
C ASP A 60 -12.46 -5.90 2.20
N GLY A 61 -11.68 -6.42 1.25
CA GLY A 61 -11.84 -6.16 -0.17
C GLY A 61 -11.47 -4.72 -0.59
N PRO A 62 -11.55 -4.43 -1.90
CA PRO A 62 -11.16 -3.13 -2.47
C PRO A 62 -12.26 -2.06 -2.26
N ARG A 63 -12.26 -1.40 -1.09
CA ARG A 63 -13.22 -0.35 -0.71
C ARG A 63 -12.79 1.08 -1.10
N CYS A 64 -11.49 1.36 -1.08
CA CYS A 64 -10.97 2.70 -1.35
C CYS A 64 -11.23 3.08 -2.84
N PRO A 65 -11.91 4.20 -3.11
CA PRO A 65 -12.24 4.65 -4.46
C PRO A 65 -11.04 5.31 -5.14
N MET A 66 -9.98 5.64 -4.40
CA MET A 66 -8.84 6.38 -4.91
C MET A 66 -7.77 5.48 -5.56
N ALA A 67 -6.95 6.09 -6.41
CA ALA A 67 -5.75 5.53 -7.03
C ALA A 67 -4.57 6.51 -6.86
N PRO A 68 -3.45 6.12 -6.21
CA PRO A 68 -3.26 4.88 -5.45
C PRO A 68 -4.28 4.73 -4.31
N THR A 69 -4.45 3.51 -3.80
CA THR A 69 -5.27 3.28 -2.59
C THR A 69 -4.68 4.00 -1.37
N CYS A 70 -5.50 4.32 -0.37
CA CYS A 70 -5.01 5.00 0.85
C CYS A 70 -3.86 4.29 1.55
N SER A 71 -3.84 2.94 1.57
CA SER A 71 -2.72 2.20 2.15
C SER A 71 -1.45 2.26 1.29
N ALA A 72 -1.59 2.31 -0.04
CA ALA A 72 -0.47 2.49 -0.95
C ALA A 72 0.07 3.94 -0.89
N TYR A 73 -0.81 4.93 -0.81
CA TYR A 73 -0.42 6.31 -0.57
C TYR A 73 0.31 6.47 0.77
N ALA A 74 -0.19 5.83 1.83
CA ALA A 74 0.45 5.86 3.14
C ALA A 74 1.89 5.33 3.07
N LEU A 75 2.12 4.24 2.34
CA LEU A 75 3.47 3.72 2.11
C LEU A 75 4.34 4.71 1.35
N GLN A 76 3.83 5.32 0.28
CA GLN A 76 4.58 6.30 -0.51
C GLN A 76 4.93 7.54 0.34
N ALA A 77 3.98 8.05 1.13
CA ALA A 77 4.17 9.20 1.99
C ALA A 77 5.19 8.91 3.11
N LEU A 78 5.11 7.72 3.73
CA LEU A 78 6.07 7.26 4.73
C LEU A 78 7.48 7.06 4.14
N ASP A 79 7.56 6.50 2.93
CA ASP A 79 8.82 6.22 2.25
C ASP A 79 9.48 7.54 1.74
N LYS A 80 8.69 8.51 1.25
CA LYS A 80 9.21 9.80 0.72
C LYS A 80 9.49 10.85 1.81
N HIS A 81 8.59 10.98 2.79
CA HIS A 81 8.62 12.09 3.76
C HIS A 81 8.92 11.67 5.21
N GLY A 82 9.12 10.37 5.45
CA GLY A 82 9.36 9.82 6.78
C GLY A 82 8.09 9.69 7.64
N PRO A 83 8.22 9.18 8.88
CA PRO A 83 7.07 8.73 9.67
C PRO A 83 6.13 9.87 10.09
N VAL A 84 6.66 11.04 10.46
CA VAL A 84 5.85 12.16 10.96
C VAL A 84 5.07 12.82 9.84
N ILE A 85 5.77 13.35 8.82
CA ILE A 85 5.16 14.03 7.68
C ILE A 85 4.32 13.05 6.86
N GLY A 86 4.83 11.84 6.60
CA GLY A 86 4.09 10.82 5.87
C GLY A 86 2.77 10.43 6.56
N THR A 87 2.75 10.36 7.89
CA THR A 87 1.52 10.11 8.65
C THR A 87 0.57 11.31 8.58
N MET A 88 1.06 12.54 8.72
CA MET A 88 0.23 13.74 8.59
C MET A 88 -0.45 13.82 7.22
N MET A 89 0.29 13.59 6.13
CA MET A 89 -0.27 13.56 4.77
C MET A 89 -1.27 12.43 4.57
N THR A 90 -1.00 11.25 5.15
CA THR A 90 -1.92 10.11 5.10
C THR A 90 -3.23 10.42 5.83
N VAL A 91 -3.16 11.10 6.98
CA VAL A 91 -4.33 11.46 7.77
C VAL A 91 -5.16 12.52 7.04
N ASP A 92 -4.51 13.57 6.55
CA ASP A 92 -5.13 14.61 5.72
C ASP A 92 -5.92 13.99 4.56
N ARG A 93 -5.23 13.20 3.73
CA ARG A 93 -5.65 11.97 3.05
C ARG A 93 -7.09 11.47 3.27
N LEU A 94 -7.21 10.83 4.42
CA LEU A 94 -8.39 10.08 4.84
C LEU A 94 -9.57 11.00 5.20
N PHE A 95 -9.30 12.25 5.60
CA PHE A 95 -10.35 13.21 5.92
C PHE A 95 -11.05 13.74 4.66
N HIS A 96 -10.30 14.03 3.60
CA HIS A 96 -10.86 14.61 2.37
C HIS A 96 -11.20 13.59 1.28
N GLU A 97 -10.75 12.33 1.35
CA GLU A 97 -11.13 11.32 0.32
C GLU A 97 -12.65 11.08 0.22
N SER A 98 -13.40 11.46 1.26
CA SER A 98 -14.87 11.39 1.26
C SER A 98 -15.55 12.53 0.50
N ASP A 99 -14.82 13.61 0.18
CA ASP A 99 -15.35 14.76 -0.54
C ASP A 99 -15.59 14.40 -2.02
N PRO A 100 -16.83 14.56 -2.54
CA PRO A 100 -17.11 14.41 -3.97
C PRO A 100 -16.19 15.20 -4.90
N ARG A 101 -15.59 16.30 -4.42
CA ARG A 101 -14.64 17.11 -5.18
C ARG A 101 -13.36 16.36 -5.51
N GLU A 102 -12.93 15.40 -4.72
CA GLU A 102 -11.70 14.64 -5.02
C GLU A 102 -11.94 13.58 -6.11
N HIS A 103 -13.21 13.29 -6.42
CA HIS A 103 -13.62 12.34 -7.45
C HIS A 103 -13.62 12.91 -8.89
N ARG A 104 -12.72 13.86 -9.20
CA ARG A 104 -12.68 14.54 -10.51
C ARG A 104 -11.94 13.79 -11.62
N HIS A 105 -10.96 12.95 -11.26
CA HIS A 105 -10.04 12.34 -12.22
C HIS A 105 -10.24 10.82 -12.30
N PRO A 106 -11.26 10.31 -13.01
CA PRO A 106 -11.51 8.88 -13.10
C PRO A 106 -10.40 8.19 -13.90
N VAL A 107 -9.86 7.11 -13.34
CA VAL A 107 -8.89 6.22 -13.97
C VAL A 107 -9.38 4.78 -13.89
N ASN A 108 -9.13 4.00 -14.93
CA ASN A 108 -9.43 2.57 -14.92
C ASN A 108 -8.24 1.84 -14.30
N SER A 109 -8.46 1.19 -13.14
CA SER A 109 -7.44 0.40 -12.46
C SER A 109 -8.03 -0.95 -12.07
N GLY A 110 -7.53 -2.01 -12.71
CA GLY A 110 -7.97 -3.38 -12.47
C GLY A 110 -9.46 -3.62 -12.79
N GLY A 111 -9.99 -2.98 -13.84
CA GLY A 111 -11.38 -3.15 -14.26
C GLY A 111 -12.40 -2.40 -13.39
N ARG A 112 -11.94 -1.49 -12.52
CA ARG A 112 -12.79 -0.61 -11.71
C ARG A 112 -12.45 0.84 -11.97
N ILE A 113 -13.45 1.71 -11.92
CA ILE A 113 -13.24 3.14 -11.91
C ILE A 113 -12.74 3.53 -10.53
N ARG A 114 -11.59 4.21 -10.51
CA ARG A 114 -11.00 4.84 -9.33
C ARG A 114 -10.74 6.31 -9.62
N PHE A 115 -10.44 7.10 -8.60
CA PHE A 115 -10.12 8.52 -8.75
C PHE A 115 -8.64 8.78 -8.47
N TYR A 116 -7.96 9.34 -9.46
CA TYR A 116 -6.53 9.57 -9.43
C TYR A 116 -6.19 10.75 -8.55
N ASP A 117 -5.46 10.48 -7.49
CA ASP A 117 -4.92 11.47 -6.57
C ASP A 117 -3.56 10.95 -6.07
N PRO A 118 -2.48 11.27 -6.77
CA PRO A 118 -1.15 10.78 -6.45
C PRO A 118 -0.50 11.59 -5.31
N LEU A 119 0.62 11.11 -4.77
CA LEU A 119 1.33 11.77 -3.66
C LEU A 119 1.75 13.21 -4.02
N GLU A 120 2.12 13.42 -5.28
CA GLU A 120 2.58 14.68 -5.85
C GLU A 120 1.54 15.81 -5.72
N ASN A 121 0.25 15.47 -5.70
CA ASN A 121 -0.82 16.46 -5.47
C ASN A 121 -0.76 17.08 -4.07
N ASN A 122 -0.17 16.37 -3.10
CA ASN A 122 -0.11 16.80 -1.71
C ASN A 122 1.31 17.09 -1.22
N ASP A 123 2.34 16.99 -2.07
CA ASP A 123 3.71 17.31 -1.67
C ASP A 123 4.45 18.31 -2.56
N PHE A 124 3.73 18.95 -3.48
CA PHE A 124 4.25 19.98 -4.37
C PHE A 124 4.97 21.13 -3.64
N TRP A 125 4.67 21.38 -2.36
CA TRP A 125 5.35 22.39 -1.54
C TRP A 125 6.72 21.99 -1.00
N PHE A 126 7.08 20.70 -1.06
CA PHE A 126 8.41 20.21 -0.68
C PHE A 126 9.43 20.33 -1.81
N ASP A 127 8.99 20.32 -3.07
CA ASP A 127 9.88 20.42 -4.23
C ASP A 127 10.38 21.86 -4.40
N ALA A 128 11.70 22.05 -4.23
CA ALA A 128 12.36 23.36 -4.35
C ALA A 128 12.27 23.98 -5.76
N GLU A 129 11.82 23.23 -6.76
CA GLU A 129 11.70 23.66 -8.16
C GLU A 129 10.48 24.58 -8.42
N HIS A 130 9.51 24.62 -7.50
CA HIS A 130 8.30 25.45 -7.60
C HIS A 130 8.34 26.72 -6.73
N ARG A 131 9.51 27.11 -6.19
CA ARG A 131 9.67 28.27 -5.30
C ARG A 131 10.43 29.42 -5.95
#